data_AF-A0AA43A0C7-F1
#
_entry.id   AF-A0AA43A0C7-F1
#
_cell.length_a   1.000
_cell.length_b   1.000
_cell.length_c   1.000
_cell.angle_alpha   90.00
_cell.angle_beta   90.00
_cell.angle_gamma   90.00
#
_symmetry.space_group_name_H-M   'P 1'
#
loop_
_entity.id
_entity.type
_entity.pdbx_description
1 polymer ?
#
loop_
_entity_poly.entity_id
_entity_poly.type
_entity_poly.pdbx_seq_one_letter_code
_entity_poly.pdbx_strand_id
1 'polypeptide(L)' 'GCPFCRSVDATIARLGLDIEMRDVRQDWDFREQLIEARGRATVPVLWIQSPDGEVRWMPESLDIIHYLEHMYEKRGSG' A
#
# COMPACT_ATOMS: atom_id res chain seq x y z
N GLY A 1 13.68 10.23 2.63
CA GLY A 1 12.26 9.90 2.85
C GLY A 1 11.48 10.23 1.59
N CYS A 2 10.67 9.30 1.10
CA CYS A 2 9.85 9.49 -0.10
C CYS A 2 8.61 10.33 0.23
N PRO A 3 8.36 11.47 -0.46
CA PRO A 3 7.18 12.29 -0.19
C PRO A 3 5.87 11.55 -0.46
N PHE A 4 5.83 10.71 -1.50
CA PHE A 4 4.63 9.96 -1.87
C PHE A 4 4.28 8.87 -0.85
N CYS A 5 5.28 8.17 -0.29
CA CYS A 5 5.06 7.22 0.80
C CYS A 5 4.45 7.92 2.01
N ARG A 6 5.00 9.09 2.40
CA ARG A 6 4.46 9.85 3.55
C ARG A 6 2.99 10.23 3.40
N SER A 7 2.53 10.54 2.19
CA SER A 7 1.11 10.83 1.95
C SER A 7 0.24 9.61 2.18
N VAL A 8 0.68 8.43 1.72
CA VAL A 8 -0.01 7.15 1.97
C VAL A 8 0.01 6.83 3.47
N ASP A 9 1.17 6.93 4.13
CA ASP A 9 1.33 6.68 5.57
C ASP A 9 0.39 7.57 6.41
N ALA A 10 0.26 8.84 6.03
CA ALA A 10 -0.64 9.79 6.69
C ALA A 10 -2.11 9.38 6.53
N THR A 11 -2.52 8.90 5.35
CA THR A 11 -3.87 8.39 5.12
C THR A 11 -4.15 7.11 5.91
N ILE A 12 -3.20 6.17 5.94
CA ILE A 12 -3.28 4.94 6.76
C ILE A 12 -3.50 5.30 8.23
N ALA A 13 -2.68 6.22 8.77
CA ALA A 13 -2.79 6.69 10.14
C ALA A 13 -4.11 7.41 10.41
N ARG A 14 -4.56 8.29 9.49
CA ARG A 14 -5.83 9.02 9.59
C ARG A 14 -7.04 8.07 9.65
N LEU A 15 -7.00 6.99 8.88
CA LEU A 15 -8.05 5.97 8.83
C LEU A 15 -7.93 4.93 9.96
N GLY A 16 -6.88 4.99 10.79
CA GLY A 16 -6.65 4.04 11.89
C GLY A 16 -6.42 2.61 11.40
N LEU A 17 -5.85 2.44 10.21
CA LEU A 17 -5.64 1.12 9.61
C LEU A 17 -4.35 0.49 10.13
N ASP A 18 -4.44 -0.80 10.46
CA ASP A 18 -3.27 -1.64 10.72
C ASP A 18 -2.86 -2.33 9.41
N ILE A 19 -1.84 -1.78 8.74
CA ILE A 19 -1.31 -2.28 7.47
C ILE A 19 0.17 -2.60 7.65
N GLU A 20 0.56 -3.80 7.20
CA GLU A 20 1.95 -4.24 7.20
C GLU A 20 2.81 -3.34 6.28
N MET A 21 3.87 -2.75 6.85
CA MET A 21 4.80 -1.91 6.11
C MET A 21 6.03 -2.71 5.67
N ARG A 22 6.24 -2.83 4.36
CA ARG A 22 7.38 -3.56 3.77
C ARG A 22 8.41 -2.60 3.16
N ASP A 23 9.57 -2.45 3.81
CA ASP A 23 10.64 -1.57 3.32
C ASP A 23 11.59 -2.31 2.35
N VAL A 24 11.32 -2.16 1.05
CA VAL A 24 12.13 -2.71 -0.05
C VAL A 24 13.57 -2.19 -0.12
N ARG A 25 13.95 -1.21 0.72
CA ARG A 25 15.35 -0.73 0.82
C ARG A 25 16.15 -1.51 1.85
N GLN A 26 15.47 -2.15 2.80
CA GLN A 26 16.10 -2.92 3.88
C GLN A 26 15.94 -4.42 3.65
N ASP A 27 14.85 -4.82 3.01
CA ASP A 27 14.51 -6.21 2.75
C ASP A 27 14.61 -6.52 1.24
N TRP A 28 15.55 -7.41 0.90
CA TRP A 28 15.80 -7.83 -0.48
C TRP A 28 14.70 -8.73 -1.02
N ASP A 29 14.05 -9.53 -0.16
CA ASP A 29 13.01 -10.46 -0.57
C ASP A 29 11.75 -9.69 -0.97
N PHE A 30 11.37 -8.66 -0.20
CA PHE A 30 10.28 -7.76 -0.59
C PHE A 30 10.60 -6.97 -1.85
N ARG A 31 11.85 -6.57 -2.01
CA ARG A 31 12.32 -5.87 -3.20
C ARG A 31 12.22 -6.75 -4.44
N GLU A 32 12.63 -8.02 -4.35
CA GLU A 32 12.57 -8.99 -5.43
C GLU A 32 11.12 -9.29 -5.80
N GLN A 33 10.26 -9.62 -4.83
CA GLN A 33 8.82 -9.83 -5.06
C GLN A 33 8.16 -8.65 -5.80
N LEU A 34 8.52 -7.42 -5.43
CA LEU A 34 7.99 -6.24 -6.11
C LEU A 34 8.50 -6.14 -7.56
N ILE A 35 9.78 -6.42 -7.82
CA ILE A 35 10.31 -6.44 -9.19
C ILE A 35 9.65 -7.54 -10.00
N GLU A 36 9.54 -8.76 -9.46
CA GLU A 36 8.92 -9.88 -10.17
C GLU A 36 7.47 -9.56 -10.55
N ALA A 37 6.72 -8.94 -9.63
CA ALA A 37 5.32 -8.58 -9.87
C ALA A 37 5.14 -7.36 -10.81
N ARG A 38 6.07 -6.39 -10.82
CA ARG A 38 5.85 -5.07 -11.44
C ARG A 38 6.92 -4.65 -12.46
N GLY A 39 7.99 -5.41 -12.59
CA GLY A 39 9.19 -5.09 -13.38
C GLY A 39 10.09 -4.00 -12.79
N ARG A 40 9.72 -3.39 -11.65
CA ARG A 40 10.45 -2.28 -11.02
C ARG A 40 10.12 -2.14 -9.54
N ALA A 41 11.07 -1.65 -8.76
CA ALA A 41 10.86 -1.34 -7.34
C ALA A 41 10.51 0.13 -7.09
N THR A 42 9.53 0.63 -7.85
CA THR A 42 8.98 1.98 -7.62
C THR A 42 7.99 1.91 -6.47
N VAL A 43 8.11 2.82 -5.50
CA VAL A 43 7.25 2.93 -4.31
C VAL A 43 6.56 4.29 -4.25
N PRO A 44 5.42 4.44 -3.56
CA PRO A 44 4.69 3.43 -2.78
C PRO A 44 4.03 2.36 -3.64
N VAL A 45 3.70 1.19 -3.07
CA VAL A 45 2.84 0.18 -3.70
C VAL A 45 1.99 -0.47 -2.62
N LEU A 46 0.68 -0.52 -2.83
CA LEU A 46 -0.23 -1.27 -1.98
C LEU A 46 -0.40 -2.69 -2.54
N TRP A 47 -0.18 -3.68 -1.68
CA TRP A 47 -0.44 -5.08 -1.94
C TRP A 47 -1.80 -5.44 -1.32
N ILE A 48 -2.73 -5.91 -2.15
CA ILE A 48 -4.10 -6.21 -1.76
C ILE A 48 -4.35 -7.68 -2.05
N GLN A 49 -4.65 -8.44 -1.00
CA GLN A 49 -5.07 -9.82 -1.11
C GLN A 49 -6.57 -9.93 -0.89
N SER A 50 -7.26 -10.44 -1.89
CA SER A 50 -8.69 -10.73 -1.83
C SER A 50 -8.95 -12.04 -1.06
N PRO A 51 -10.15 -12.24 -0.48
CA PRO A 51 -10.48 -13.48 0.25
C PRO A 51 -10.44 -14.77 -0.58
N ASP A 52 -10.55 -14.65 -1.91
CA ASP A 52 -10.44 -15.74 -2.88
C ASP A 52 -8.97 -16.06 -3.26
N GLY A 53 -8.01 -15.30 -2.71
CA GLY A 53 -6.58 -15.49 -2.94
C GLY A 53 -6.03 -14.66 -4.11
N GLU A 54 -6.85 -13.84 -4.78
CA GLU A 54 -6.32 -12.94 -5.82
C GLU A 54 -5.43 -11.87 -5.19
N VAL A 55 -4.25 -11.66 -5.78
CA VAL A 55 -3.29 -10.64 -5.36
C VAL A 55 -3.23 -9.52 -6.39
N ARG A 56 -3.42 -8.29 -5.93
CA ARG A 56 -3.33 -7.08 -6.74
C ARG A 56 -2.33 -6.09 -6.16
N TRP A 57 -1.55 -5.48 -7.05
CA TRP A 57 -0.56 -4.46 -6.72
C TRP A 57 -0.99 -3.10 -7.27
N MET A 58 -0.91 -2.04 -6.46
CA MET A 58 -1.33 -0.69 -6.82
C MET A 58 -0.24 0.34 -6.48
N PRO A 59 0.48 0.94 -7.45
CA PRO A 59 1.64 1.79 -7.18
C PRO A 59 1.33 3.29 -7.02
N GLU A 60 0.29 3.79 -7.68
CA GLU A 60 0.08 5.23 -7.75
C GLU A 60 -0.42 5.74 -6.41
N SER A 61 0.36 6.63 -5.78
CA SER A 61 0.06 7.10 -4.42
C SER A 61 -1.34 7.70 -4.26
N LEU A 62 -1.83 8.41 -5.28
CA LEU A 62 -3.20 8.95 -5.28
C LEU A 62 -4.25 7.84 -5.39
N ASP A 63 -4.02 6.82 -6.23
CA ASP A 63 -4.93 5.68 -6.34
C ASP A 63 -4.98 4.89 -5.03
N ILE A 64 -3.83 4.71 -4.37
CA ILE A 64 -3.74 4.08 -3.05
C ILE A 64 -4.58 4.86 -2.05
N ILE A 65 -4.40 6.19 -1.98
CA ILE A 65 -5.14 7.05 -1.06
C ILE A 65 -6.65 6.95 -1.32
N HIS A 66 -7.08 7.16 -2.57
CA HIS A 66 -8.50 7.07 -2.94
C HIS A 66 -9.08 5.69 -2.66
N TYR A 67 -8.32 4.63 -2.90
CA TYR A 67 -8.74 3.26 -2.59
C TYR A 67 -8.95 3.06 -1.08
N LEU A 68 -7.99 3.47 -0.25
CA LEU A 68 -8.10 3.34 1.20
C LEU A 68 -9.26 4.17 1.75
N GLU A 69 -9.42 5.41 1.28
CA GLU A 69 -10.54 6.27 1.64
C GLU A 69 -11.88 5.63 1.25
N HIS A 70 -12.01 5.19 0.01
CA HIS A 70 -13.23 4.55 -0.47
C HIS A 70 -13.61 3.30 0.35
N MET A 71 -12.62 2.48 0.68
CA MET A 71 -12.85 1.20 1.37
C MET A 71 -13.11 1.35 2.88
N TYR A 72 -12.55 2.38 3.53
CA TYR A 72 -12.50 2.46 4.99
C TYR A 72 -13.06 3.74 5.61
N GLU A 73 -13.25 4.84 4.88
CA GLU A 73 -13.70 6.13 5.44
C GLU A 73 -15.14 6.08 6.01
N LYS A 74 -15.94 5.07 5.65
CA LYS A 74 -17.32 4.89 6.18
C LYS A 74 -17.47 3.88 7.32
N ARG A 75 -16.37 3.32 7.86
CA ARG A 75 -16.44 2.30 8.92
C ARG A 75 -16.16 2.82 10.34
N GLY A 76 -15.92 4.12 10.49
CA GLY A 76 -15.56 4.75 11.78
C GLY A 76 -16.70 5.46 12.54
N SER A 77 -17.96 5.31 12.13
CA SER A 77 -19.12 5.85 12.86
C SER A 77 -19.94 4.72 13.47
N GLY A 78 -19.49 4.21 14.61
CA GLY A 78 -20.18 3.25 15.47
C GLY A 78 -19.66 3.37 16.89
#